data_AF-A0A482D7Y6-F1
#
_entry.id   AF-A0A482D7Y6-F1
#
_cell.length_a   1.000
_cell.length_b   1.000
_cell.length_c   1.000
_cell.angle_alpha   90.00
_cell.angle_beta   90.00
_cell.angle_gamma   90.00
#
_symmetry.space_group_name_H-M   'P 1'
#
loop_
_entity.id
_entity.type
_entity.pdbx_description
1 polymer ?
#
loop_
_entity_poly.entity_id
_entity_poly.type
_entity_poly.pdbx_seq_one_letter_code
_entity_poly.pdbx_strand_id
1 'polypeptide(L)'
;MALSSGKYVSEVAAGRVFIGSTAAAGTAFPISTGTAVTFGIWNTDPGKYAIPLWFKGGYTSGTIALGSLGFANQNVGYAIGTAAPLSAFNDGTPKNALLGGGNASSMRFCPAGTTTLTAGGTAAMFSGHSIEFATAGNGIFGWNLDFEGSIIIPPGQLFFVCSSIAQTALFSMSIAWAEVPF
;
A
#
# COMPACT_ATOMS: atom_id res chain seq x y z
N MET A 1 27.33 2.46 -18.50
CA MET A 1 27.56 2.03 -17.10
C MET A 1 26.84 0.71 -16.92
N ALA A 2 27.54 -0.38 -16.59
CA ALA A 2 26.89 -1.64 -16.29
C ALA A 2 26.34 -1.56 -14.86
N LEU A 3 25.03 -1.70 -14.69
CA LEU A 3 24.40 -1.75 -13.39
C LEU A 3 24.56 -3.16 -12.81
N SER A 4 24.79 -3.28 -11.50
CA SER A 4 24.88 -4.58 -10.81
C SER A 4 23.57 -5.36 -10.93
N SER A 5 23.61 -6.70 -10.88
CA SER A 5 22.41 -7.54 -10.92
C SER A 5 21.60 -7.43 -9.62
N GLY A 6 20.44 -6.77 -9.68
CA GLY A 6 19.45 -6.74 -8.62
C GLY A 6 18.04 -6.95 -9.17
N LYS A 7 17.13 -7.52 -8.36
CA LYS A 7 15.82 -8.05 -8.80
C LYS A 7 15.00 -7.05 -9.64
N TYR A 8 15.05 -5.75 -9.31
CA TYR A 8 14.27 -4.70 -10.00
C TYR A 8 15.15 -3.65 -10.70
N VAL A 9 16.43 -3.92 -10.91
CA VAL A 9 17.39 -2.92 -11.40
C VAL A 9 17.01 -2.35 -12.77
N SER A 10 16.46 -3.17 -13.67
CA SER A 10 15.99 -2.71 -14.98
C SER A 10 14.85 -1.70 -14.87
N GLU A 11 13.85 -1.99 -14.03
CA GLU A 11 12.67 -1.12 -13.84
C GLU A 11 13.03 0.16 -13.09
N VAL A 12 13.94 0.07 -12.09
CA VAL A 12 14.47 1.23 -11.39
C VAL A 12 15.27 2.10 -12.35
N ALA A 13 16.15 1.52 -13.16
CA ALA A 13 16.94 2.27 -14.15
C ALA A 13 16.07 2.94 -15.21
N ALA A 14 14.94 2.34 -15.57
CA ALA A 14 13.95 2.93 -16.46
C ALA A 14 13.13 4.06 -15.79
N GLY A 15 13.32 4.30 -14.49
CA GLY A 15 12.61 5.32 -13.73
C GLY A 15 11.12 5.02 -13.52
N ARG A 16 10.73 3.74 -13.52
CA ARG A 16 9.34 3.28 -13.44
C ARG A 16 8.93 2.73 -12.07
N VAL A 17 9.86 2.63 -11.14
CA VAL A 17 9.60 2.13 -9.78
C VAL A 17 9.42 3.28 -8.82
N PHE A 18 8.36 3.21 -8.03
CA PHE A 18 8.00 4.21 -7.03
C PHE A 18 7.85 3.56 -5.67
N ILE A 19 8.16 4.33 -4.63
CA ILE A 19 8.08 3.93 -3.23
C ILE A 19 7.18 4.91 -2.50
N GLY A 20 6.15 4.39 -1.84
CA GLY A 20 5.27 5.12 -0.94
C GLY A 20 5.50 4.65 0.49
N SER A 21 5.60 5.60 1.43
CA SER A 21 5.81 5.33 2.85
C SER A 21 4.82 6.11 3.71
N THR A 22 4.58 5.66 4.93
CA THR A 22 3.70 6.36 5.88
C THR A 22 4.19 7.77 6.18
N ALA A 23 3.27 8.74 6.30
CA ALA A 23 3.62 10.17 6.46
C ALA A 23 4.11 10.57 7.87
N ALA A 24 3.70 9.82 8.90
CA ALA A 24 4.03 10.08 10.32
C ALA A 24 4.43 8.77 11.02
N ALA A 25 4.51 8.78 12.37
CA ALA A 25 4.90 7.66 13.25
C ALA A 25 3.89 6.47 13.23
N GLY A 26 3.69 5.92 12.04
CA GLY A 26 2.83 4.81 11.73
C GLY A 26 1.34 5.16 11.57
N THR A 27 0.62 4.24 10.96
CA THR A 27 -0.85 4.25 10.92
C THR A 27 -1.37 2.86 11.29
N ALA A 28 -2.58 2.83 11.83
CA ALA A 28 -3.27 1.57 12.08
C ALA A 28 -3.78 0.95 10.78
N PHE A 29 -3.78 -0.38 10.73
CA PHE A 29 -4.42 -1.14 9.66
C PHE A 29 -5.93 -1.17 9.86
N PRO A 30 -6.74 -0.78 8.86
CA PRO A 30 -8.18 -0.91 8.95
C PRO A 30 -8.59 -2.38 8.82
N ILE A 31 -9.80 -2.71 9.28
CA ILE A 31 -10.44 -3.97 8.87
C ILE A 31 -10.69 -3.96 7.37
N SER A 32 -10.60 -5.10 6.70
CA SER A 32 -10.78 -5.22 5.24
C SER A 32 -12.11 -4.65 4.72
N THR A 33 -13.16 -4.71 5.52
CA THR A 33 -14.50 -4.17 5.23
C THR A 33 -14.71 -2.74 5.73
N GLY A 34 -13.67 -2.12 6.28
CA GLY A 34 -13.70 -0.74 6.75
C GLY A 34 -13.73 0.25 5.59
N THR A 35 -14.36 1.40 5.81
CA THR A 35 -14.43 2.50 4.83
C THR A 35 -13.25 3.47 4.93
N ALA A 36 -12.56 3.49 6.07
CA ALA A 36 -11.39 4.33 6.29
C ALA A 36 -10.12 3.62 5.82
N VAL A 37 -9.59 4.04 4.66
CA VAL A 37 -8.34 3.52 4.12
C VAL A 37 -7.18 4.35 4.65
N THR A 38 -6.14 3.69 5.14
CA THR A 38 -5.01 4.36 5.79
C THR A 38 -3.69 4.23 5.04
N PHE A 39 -3.54 3.24 4.17
CA PHE A 39 -2.33 3.04 3.39
C PHE A 39 -2.65 2.27 2.11
N GLY A 40 -2.38 2.84 0.93
CA GLY A 40 -2.75 2.20 -0.32
C GLY A 40 -2.38 2.96 -1.59
N ILE A 41 -2.52 2.29 -2.73
CA ILE A 41 -2.24 2.77 -4.08
C ILE A 41 -3.54 2.79 -4.87
N TRP A 42 -3.84 3.91 -5.51
CA TRP A 42 -4.95 4.07 -6.42
C TRP A 42 -4.43 4.28 -7.84
N ASN A 43 -4.79 3.36 -8.73
CA ASN A 43 -4.46 3.50 -10.14
C ASN A 43 -5.49 4.39 -10.85
N THR A 44 -5.11 5.65 -11.08
CA THR A 44 -5.91 6.63 -11.84
C THR A 44 -5.55 6.71 -13.32
N ASP A 45 -4.53 5.98 -13.79
CA ASP A 45 -4.01 6.09 -15.14
C ASP A 45 -4.57 4.96 -16.02
N PRO A 46 -5.35 5.26 -17.08
CA PRO A 46 -5.92 4.24 -17.96
C PRO A 46 -4.88 3.52 -18.84
N GLY A 47 -3.66 4.06 -18.97
CA GLY A 47 -2.62 3.53 -19.85
C GLY A 47 -1.56 2.68 -19.16
N LYS A 48 -1.67 2.46 -17.84
CA LYS A 48 -0.64 1.76 -17.06
C LYS A 48 -1.22 0.80 -16.04
N TYR A 49 -0.47 -0.26 -15.78
CA TYR A 49 -0.61 -1.09 -14.60
C TYR A 49 0.31 -0.63 -13.48
N ALA A 50 -0.19 -0.71 -12.24
CA ALA A 50 0.65 -0.70 -11.06
C ALA A 50 0.91 -2.14 -10.63
N ILE A 51 2.19 -2.52 -10.57
CA ILE A 51 2.64 -3.85 -10.15
C ILE A 51 3.32 -3.71 -8.80
N PRO A 52 2.65 -4.07 -7.68
CA PRO A 52 3.30 -4.15 -6.38
C PRO A 52 4.52 -5.08 -6.46
N LEU A 53 5.65 -4.62 -5.96
CA LEU A 53 6.90 -5.36 -5.95
C LEU A 53 7.14 -5.96 -4.57
N TRP A 54 7.14 -5.09 -3.55
CA TRP A 54 7.31 -5.49 -2.16
C TRP A 54 6.55 -4.57 -1.23
N PHE A 55 6.19 -5.11 -0.07
CA PHE A 55 5.62 -4.40 1.06
C PHE A 55 6.49 -4.63 2.31
N LYS A 56 6.64 -3.58 3.12
CA LYS A 56 7.29 -3.63 4.43
C LYS A 56 6.41 -2.96 5.46
N GLY A 57 6.23 -3.59 6.60
CA GLY A 57 5.50 -3.03 7.74
C GLY A 57 6.25 -3.28 9.04
N GLY A 58 6.52 -2.24 9.82
CA GLY A 58 7.18 -2.34 11.12
C GLY A 58 6.28 -1.82 12.23
N TYR A 59 6.18 -2.57 13.33
CA TYR A 59 5.49 -2.11 14.52
C TYR A 59 6.14 -0.84 15.08
N THR A 60 5.32 0.14 15.42
CA THR A 60 5.76 1.43 15.98
C THR A 60 5.33 1.56 17.45
N SER A 61 4.04 1.37 17.76
CA SER A 61 3.52 1.51 19.13
C SER A 61 2.08 1.01 19.27
N GLY A 62 1.58 0.88 20.51
CA GLY A 62 0.17 0.66 20.82
C GLY A 62 -0.21 -0.80 21.02
N THR A 63 -1.49 -1.05 21.34
CA THR A 63 -2.01 -2.40 21.59
C THR A 63 -2.41 -3.06 20.28
N ILE A 64 -1.93 -4.28 20.04
CA ILE A 64 -2.25 -5.07 18.84
C ILE A 64 -3.56 -5.83 19.08
N ALA A 65 -4.46 -5.80 18.10
CA ALA A 65 -5.62 -6.69 18.06
C ALA A 65 -5.24 -7.96 17.28
N LEU A 66 -5.63 -9.13 17.79
CA LEU A 66 -5.27 -10.41 17.18
C LEU A 66 -5.97 -10.59 15.84
N GLY A 67 -5.21 -10.88 14.78
CA GLY A 67 -5.76 -11.06 13.44
C GLY A 67 -4.65 -11.30 12.41
N SER A 68 -5.05 -11.36 11.14
CA SER A 68 -4.16 -11.56 10.00
C SER A 68 -4.02 -10.29 9.19
N LEU A 69 -2.80 -9.97 8.74
CA LEU A 69 -2.57 -8.88 7.79
C LEU A 69 -2.86 -9.33 6.37
N GLY A 70 -3.29 -8.38 5.55
CA GLY A 70 -3.61 -8.64 4.17
C GLY A 70 -3.74 -7.37 3.37
N PHE A 71 -4.28 -7.54 2.18
CA PHE A 71 -4.58 -6.48 1.26
C PHE A 71 -5.99 -6.64 0.74
N ALA A 72 -6.67 -5.52 0.61
CA ALA A 72 -8.00 -5.42 0.05
C ALA A 72 -7.95 -4.56 -1.21
N ASN A 73 -8.97 -4.73 -2.05
CA ASN A 73 -9.15 -3.88 -3.21
C ASN A 73 -10.60 -3.41 -3.33
N GLN A 74 -10.77 -2.31 -4.06
CA GLN A 74 -12.08 -1.80 -4.45
C GLN A 74 -11.98 -1.09 -5.81
N ASN A 75 -12.95 -1.33 -6.69
CA ASN A 75 -13.11 -0.50 -7.89
C ASN A 75 -13.68 0.85 -7.50
N VAL A 76 -12.91 1.92 -7.72
CA VAL A 76 -13.27 3.29 -7.35
C VAL A 76 -13.32 4.24 -8.55
N GLY A 77 -13.01 3.75 -9.75
CA GLY A 77 -12.91 4.57 -10.95
C GLY A 77 -11.76 5.59 -10.87
N TYR A 78 -11.95 6.75 -11.50
CA TYR A 78 -10.88 7.72 -11.76
C TYR A 78 -11.08 9.08 -11.07
N ALA A 79 -12.16 9.24 -10.30
CA ALA A 79 -12.53 10.52 -9.72
C ALA A 79 -13.09 10.34 -8.30
N ILE A 80 -12.93 11.39 -7.50
CA ILE A 80 -13.54 11.52 -6.18
C ILE A 80 -14.88 12.24 -6.34
N GLY A 81 -15.89 11.84 -5.59
CA GLY A 81 -17.18 12.53 -5.61
C GLY A 81 -18.11 12.17 -4.46
N THR A 82 -19.10 13.02 -4.21
CA THR A 82 -20.18 12.72 -3.27
C THR A 82 -20.95 11.49 -3.73
N ALA A 83 -21.12 10.50 -2.84
CA ALA A 83 -21.73 9.19 -3.13
C ALA A 83 -21.00 8.34 -4.19
N ALA A 84 -19.82 8.76 -4.68
CA ALA A 84 -18.95 7.90 -5.47
C ALA A 84 -18.33 6.82 -4.56
N PRO A 85 -17.85 5.69 -5.11
CA PRO A 85 -17.21 4.64 -4.31
C PRO A 85 -16.04 5.15 -3.46
N LEU A 86 -15.36 6.21 -3.90
CA LEU A 86 -14.33 6.96 -3.17
C LEU A 86 -14.77 8.43 -3.02
N SER A 87 -15.00 8.85 -1.78
CA SER A 87 -15.53 10.20 -1.46
C SER A 87 -14.47 11.18 -0.96
N ALA A 88 -13.33 10.67 -0.51
CA ALA A 88 -12.15 11.46 -0.15
C ALA A 88 -10.88 10.64 -0.38
N PHE A 89 -9.79 11.30 -0.72
CA PHE A 89 -8.46 10.69 -0.85
C PHE A 89 -7.40 11.61 -0.26
N ASN A 90 -6.51 11.02 0.53
CA ASN A 90 -5.39 11.73 1.15
C ASN A 90 -4.13 11.53 0.32
N ASP A 91 -3.78 12.49 -0.54
CA ASP A 91 -2.60 12.35 -1.39
C ASP A 91 -1.30 12.45 -0.59
N GLY A 92 -0.52 11.38 -0.68
CA GLY A 92 0.91 11.37 -0.38
C GLY A 92 1.74 11.55 -1.64
N THR A 93 3.04 11.75 -1.46
CA THR A 93 4.00 11.88 -2.58
C THR A 93 4.89 10.65 -2.66
N PRO A 94 4.60 9.69 -3.56
CA PRO A 94 5.54 8.63 -3.90
C PRO A 94 6.89 9.19 -4.34
N LYS A 95 7.97 8.46 -4.05
CA LYS A 95 9.32 8.80 -4.50
C LYS A 95 9.77 7.81 -5.56
N ASN A 96 10.37 8.32 -6.63
CA ASN A 96 11.01 7.46 -7.62
C ASN A 96 12.19 6.72 -6.98
N ALA A 97 12.30 5.42 -7.22
CA ALA A 97 13.39 4.60 -6.72
C ALA A 97 14.73 4.94 -7.40
N LEU A 98 14.71 5.50 -8.61
CA LEU A 98 15.86 6.17 -9.20
C LEU A 98 16.02 7.55 -8.56
N LEU A 99 16.84 7.62 -7.52
CA LEU A 99 17.08 8.86 -6.80
C LEU A 99 17.61 9.94 -7.75
N GLY A 100 16.90 11.08 -7.83
CA GLY A 100 17.21 12.17 -8.75
C GLY A 100 16.65 12.02 -10.17
N GLY A 101 15.98 10.91 -10.51
CA GLY A 101 15.44 10.63 -11.85
C GLY A 101 14.21 11.45 -12.27
N GLY A 102 13.61 12.22 -11.37
CA GLY A 102 12.60 13.26 -11.67
C GLY A 102 11.20 12.77 -12.07
N ASN A 103 11.01 11.54 -12.53
CA ASN A 103 9.69 11.02 -12.89
C ASN A 103 8.75 10.99 -11.68
N ALA A 104 7.53 11.51 -11.85
CA ALA A 104 6.44 11.39 -10.89
C ALA A 104 5.60 10.14 -11.15
N SER A 105 4.99 9.60 -10.10
CA SER A 105 4.09 8.45 -10.21
C SER A 105 2.80 8.87 -10.93
N SER A 106 2.34 8.06 -11.88
CA SER A 106 0.97 8.17 -12.44
C SER A 106 -0.10 7.67 -11.46
N MET A 107 0.29 6.90 -10.44
CA MET A 107 -0.62 6.42 -9.40
C MET A 107 -0.79 7.49 -8.31
N ARG A 108 -1.95 7.49 -7.67
CA ARG A 108 -2.17 8.22 -6.42
C ARG A 108 -1.88 7.30 -5.24
N PHE A 109 -1.34 7.85 -4.16
CA PHE A 109 -0.92 7.08 -3.00
C PHE A 109 -1.47 7.70 -1.72
N CYS A 110 -1.99 6.88 -0.83
CA CYS A 110 -2.50 7.26 0.48
C CYS A 110 -1.47 6.84 1.55
N PRO A 111 -0.83 7.78 2.27
CA PRO A 111 0.21 7.48 3.26
C PRO A 111 -0.32 7.37 4.70
N ALA A 112 -1.55 7.81 4.95
CA ALA A 112 -2.20 7.85 6.26
C ALA A 112 -3.72 7.98 6.11
N GLY A 113 -4.46 7.82 7.22
CA GLY A 113 -5.92 7.97 7.24
C GLY A 113 -6.46 9.29 6.63
N THR A 114 -7.78 9.33 6.39
CA THR A 114 -8.60 10.34 5.66
C THR A 114 -8.95 9.99 4.20
N THR A 115 -8.45 8.87 3.67
CA THR A 115 -9.05 8.27 2.45
C THR A 115 -10.32 7.52 2.82
N THR A 116 -11.44 7.82 2.14
CA THR A 116 -12.77 7.32 2.53
C THR A 116 -13.48 6.67 1.36
N LEU A 117 -13.77 5.38 1.53
CA LEU A 117 -14.68 4.63 0.69
C LEU A 117 -16.12 4.80 1.16
N THR A 118 -17.08 4.79 0.23
CA THR A 118 -18.51 4.84 0.58
C THR A 118 -19.04 3.48 1.01
N ALA A 119 -18.39 2.40 0.58
CA ALA A 119 -18.62 1.03 1.03
C ALA A 119 -17.27 0.33 1.25
N GLY A 120 -17.20 -0.57 2.24
CA GLY A 120 -15.99 -1.33 2.54
C GLY A 120 -15.49 -2.14 1.35
N GLY A 121 -14.18 -2.40 1.32
CA GLY A 121 -13.60 -3.33 0.36
C GLY A 121 -13.81 -4.79 0.77
N THR A 122 -13.21 -5.69 -0.02
CA THR A 122 -13.05 -7.11 0.34
C THR A 122 -11.56 -7.44 0.35
N ALA A 123 -11.12 -8.27 1.29
CA ALA A 123 -9.75 -8.76 1.29
C ALA A 123 -9.49 -9.57 0.00
N ALA A 124 -8.52 -9.12 -0.79
CA ALA A 124 -8.02 -9.84 -1.95
C ALA A 124 -7.04 -10.95 -1.53
N MET A 125 -6.28 -10.70 -0.45
CA MET A 125 -5.30 -11.64 0.08
C MET A 125 -5.14 -11.42 1.58
N PHE A 126 -5.19 -12.49 2.37
CA PHE A 126 -4.59 -12.51 3.69
C PHE A 126 -3.23 -13.22 3.61
N SER A 127 -2.24 -12.66 4.28
CA SER A 127 -0.88 -13.19 4.28
C SER A 127 -0.72 -14.51 5.05
N GLY A 128 -1.73 -14.90 5.84
CA GLY A 128 -1.65 -16.06 6.74
C GLY A 128 -0.72 -15.86 7.94
N HIS A 129 -0.01 -14.74 8.02
CA HIS A 129 0.79 -14.37 9.19
C HIS A 129 -0.11 -13.76 10.26
N SER A 130 -0.12 -14.38 11.44
CA SER A 130 -0.70 -13.76 12.62
C SER A 130 0.13 -12.55 13.04
N ILE A 131 -0.54 -11.48 13.49
CA ILE A 131 0.11 -10.34 14.14
C ILE A 131 0.42 -10.66 15.63
N GLU A 132 0.24 -11.91 16.06
CA GLU A 132 0.51 -12.37 17.42
C GLU A 132 1.93 -12.06 17.89
N PHE A 133 1.99 -11.42 19.06
CA PHE A 133 3.11 -11.56 19.96
C PHE A 133 2.55 -11.82 21.37
N ALA A 134 3.06 -12.86 22.06
CA ALA A 134 2.52 -13.32 23.35
C ALA A 134 2.70 -12.31 24.51
N THR A 135 3.52 -11.27 24.33
CA THR A 135 3.83 -10.25 25.33
C THR A 135 3.97 -8.85 24.73
N ALA A 136 3.14 -7.89 25.13
CA ALA A 136 3.34 -6.48 24.74
C ALA A 136 4.74 -5.99 25.18
N GLY A 137 5.54 -5.46 24.24
CA GLY A 137 6.82 -4.79 24.56
C GLY A 137 8.11 -5.49 24.10
N ASN A 138 8.04 -6.67 23.48
CA ASN A 138 9.25 -7.34 22.97
C ASN A 138 9.51 -6.99 21.49
N GLY A 139 10.25 -5.90 21.26
CA GLY A 139 11.05 -5.68 20.05
C GLY A 139 10.36 -5.19 18.77
N ILE A 140 11.19 -4.83 17.79
CA ILE A 140 10.82 -4.41 16.44
C ILE A 140 10.56 -5.66 15.60
N PHE A 141 9.30 -5.96 15.29
CA PHE A 141 8.99 -6.94 14.24
C PHE A 141 8.72 -6.21 12.93
N GLY A 142 9.45 -6.62 11.90
CA GLY A 142 9.32 -6.14 10.53
C GLY A 142 8.74 -7.24 9.68
N TRP A 143 7.58 -6.99 9.08
CA TRP A 143 7.05 -7.81 8.01
C TRP A 143 7.65 -7.35 6.68
N ASN A 144 8.15 -8.30 5.90
CA ASN A 144 8.55 -8.08 4.52
C ASN A 144 7.78 -9.09 3.66
N LEU A 145 7.07 -8.60 2.66
CA LEU A 145 6.39 -9.40 1.66
C LEU A 145 6.92 -9.01 0.28
N ASP A 146 7.30 -10.00 -0.52
CA ASP A 146 7.50 -9.85 -1.95
C ASP A 146 6.25 -10.35 -2.66
N PHE A 147 5.70 -9.56 -3.57
CA PHE A 147 4.42 -9.92 -4.21
C PHE A 147 4.61 -10.94 -5.33
N GLU A 148 5.79 -11.02 -5.95
CA GLU A 148 6.11 -12.00 -7.01
C GLU A 148 5.06 -12.10 -8.14
N GLY A 149 4.36 -11.00 -8.44
CA GLY A 149 3.32 -10.97 -9.48
C GLY A 149 1.96 -11.53 -9.06
N SER A 150 1.74 -11.83 -7.78
CA SER A 150 0.45 -12.29 -7.24
C SER A 150 -0.67 -11.24 -7.36
N ILE A 151 -0.32 -9.96 -7.47
CA ILE A 151 -1.26 -8.84 -7.56
C ILE A 151 -0.85 -7.91 -8.70
N ILE A 152 -1.85 -7.51 -9.48
CA ILE A 152 -1.77 -6.44 -10.48
C ILE A 152 -2.89 -5.45 -10.14
N ILE A 153 -2.57 -4.15 -10.15
CA ILE A 153 -3.54 -3.09 -9.89
C ILE A 153 -3.92 -2.45 -11.23
N PRO A 154 -5.03 -2.90 -11.87
CA PRO A 154 -5.49 -2.31 -13.11
C PRO A 154 -6.07 -0.90 -12.91
N PRO A 155 -6.24 -0.14 -14.02
CA PRO A 155 -6.85 1.19 -13.95
C PRO A 155 -8.19 1.20 -13.22
N GLY A 156 -8.42 2.22 -12.41
CA GLY A 156 -9.63 2.42 -11.61
C GLY A 156 -9.67 1.66 -10.28
N GLN A 157 -8.67 0.83 -9.96
CA GLN A 157 -8.62 0.09 -8.71
C GLN A 157 -7.87 0.85 -7.61
N LEU A 158 -8.44 0.82 -6.41
CA LEU A 158 -7.76 1.12 -5.16
C LEU A 158 -7.31 -0.20 -4.54
N PHE A 159 -6.02 -0.30 -4.24
CA PHE A 159 -5.39 -1.39 -3.50
C PHE A 159 -4.88 -0.85 -2.17
N PHE A 160 -5.19 -1.52 -1.06
CA PHE A 160 -4.83 -1.00 0.25
C PHE A 160 -4.54 -2.10 1.27
N VAL A 161 -3.74 -1.75 2.28
CA VAL A 161 -3.40 -2.65 3.38
C VAL A 161 -4.58 -2.74 4.33
N CYS A 162 -4.89 -3.95 4.78
CA CYS A 162 -5.94 -4.21 5.75
C CYS A 162 -5.55 -5.32 6.72
N SER A 163 -6.40 -5.54 7.73
CA SER A 163 -6.34 -6.70 8.60
C SER A 163 -7.73 -7.36 8.69
N SER A 164 -7.78 -8.60 9.17
CA SER A 164 -9.04 -9.29 9.48
C SER A 164 -9.80 -8.65 10.64
N ILE A 165 -9.12 -7.85 11.47
CA ILE A 165 -9.70 -7.05 12.57
C ILE A 165 -9.09 -5.65 12.53
N ALA A 166 -9.87 -4.62 12.85
CA ALA A 166 -9.37 -3.25 12.93
C ALA A 166 -8.28 -3.15 14.01
N GLN A 167 -7.13 -2.60 13.65
CA GLN A 167 -5.99 -2.50 14.54
C GLN A 167 -6.01 -1.19 15.32
N THR A 168 -5.50 -1.23 16.55
CA THR A 168 -5.24 -0.04 17.38
C THR A 168 -3.75 0.28 17.51
N ALA A 169 -2.88 -0.67 17.14
CA ALA A 169 -1.45 -0.44 17.04
C ALA A 169 -1.09 0.33 15.76
N LEU A 170 -0.01 1.11 15.84
CA LEU A 170 0.52 1.91 14.74
C LEU A 170 1.70 1.20 14.09
N PHE A 171 1.74 1.26 12.75
CA PHE A 171 2.76 0.61 11.95
C PHE A 171 3.33 1.57 10.92
N SER A 172 4.66 1.63 10.86
CA SER A 172 5.40 2.34 9.82
C SER A 172 5.52 1.43 8.62
N MET A 173 5.04 1.88 7.46
CA MET A 173 4.97 1.03 6.27
C MET A 173 5.69 1.64 5.09
N SER A 174 6.09 0.78 4.16
CA SER A 174 6.52 1.16 2.83
C SER A 174 6.07 0.12 1.81
N ILE A 175 5.65 0.57 0.64
CA ILE A 175 5.33 -0.27 -0.50
C ILE A 175 6.06 0.27 -1.72
N ALA A 176 6.60 -0.64 -2.54
CA ALA A 176 7.09 -0.30 -3.85
C ALA A 176 6.21 -0.91 -4.93
N TRP A 177 6.05 -0.17 -6.03
CA TRP A 177 5.38 -0.66 -7.23
C TRP A 177 6.12 -0.19 -8.47
N ALA A 178 6.04 -1.00 -9.52
CA ALA A 178 6.43 -0.60 -10.86
C ALA A 178 5.19 -0.10 -11.63
N GLU A 179 5.39 0.92 -12.45
CA GLU A 179 4.40 1.39 -13.42
C GLU A 179 4.79 0.93 -14.81
N VAL A 180 3.98 0.05 -15.40
CA VAL A 180 4.23 -0.52 -16.73
C VAL A 180 3.08 -0.20 -17.68
N PRO A 181 3.34 0.04 -18.99
CA PRO A 181 2.27 0.22 -19.97
C PRO A 181 1.30 -0.96 -19.97
N PHE A 182 0.01 -0.65 -20.14
CA PHE A 182 -1.07 -1.62 -20.37
C PHE A 182 -1.04 -2.14 -21.81
#